data_AF-A0AAV1APC4-F1
#
_entry.id   AF-A0AAV1APC4-F1
#
_cell.length_a   1.000
_cell.length_b   1.000
_cell.length_c   1.000
_cell.angle_alpha   90.00
_cell.angle_beta   90.00
_cell.angle_gamma   90.00
#
_symmetry.space_group_name_H-M   'P 1'
#
loop_
_entity.id
_entity.type
_entity.pdbx_description
1 polymer ?
#
loop_
_entity_poly.entity_id
_entity_poly.type
_entity_poly.pdbx_seq_one_letter_code
_entity_poly.pdbx_strand_id
1 'polypeptide(L)'
;MRVVPNLQATDNMNALRSFWNSPIGPKTTHFWGPTFNWSLPIAAVMDTQKPPEKISGNMTTVMCLYSGIFMRFAWVVKPRNIHLLICHMSNETVQLYQLSRWIRSQSDTDLKKEKEDE
;
A
#
# COMPACT_ATOMS: atom_id res chain seq x y z
N MET A 1 8.11 46.91 31.32
CA MET A 1 7.86 46.42 29.95
C MET A 1 7.45 44.95 30.06
N ARG A 2 6.15 44.64 29.92
CA ARG A 2 5.65 43.26 30.05
C ARG A 2 5.76 42.60 28.68
N VAL A 3 6.72 41.69 28.51
CA VAL A 3 6.86 40.89 27.29
C VAL A 3 5.62 40.00 27.20
N VAL A 4 4.69 40.32 26.30
CA VAL A 4 3.57 39.43 25.98
C VAL A 4 4.17 38.23 25.25
N PRO A 5 4.16 37.01 25.82
CA PRO A 5 4.58 35.84 25.07
C PRO A 5 3.63 35.65 23.89
N ASN A 6 4.18 35.27 22.74
CA ASN A 6 3.43 35.02 21.52
C ASN A 6 2.42 33.88 21.77
N LEU A 7 1.13 34.22 21.88
CA LEU A 7 0.04 33.32 22.25
C LEU A 7 -0.04 32.12 21.28
N GLN A 8 0.26 32.36 20.00
CA GLN A 8 0.27 31.35 18.93
C GLN A 8 1.39 30.32 19.10
N ALA A 9 2.53 30.71 19.68
CA ALA A 9 3.63 29.79 20.00
C ALA A 9 3.31 28.91 21.22
N THR A 10 2.63 29.46 22.23
CA THR A 10 2.18 28.69 23.40
C THR A 10 1.09 27.69 23.05
N ASP A 11 0.18 28.04 22.14
CA ASP A 11 -0.88 27.14 21.67
C ASP A 11 -0.32 25.95 20.86
N ASN A 12 0.66 26.20 19.99
CA ASN A 12 1.34 25.15 19.23
C ASN A 12 2.12 24.17 20.12
N MET A 13 2.85 24.69 21.13
CA MET A 13 3.56 23.86 22.10
C MET A 13 2.62 23.00 22.95
N ASN A 14 1.46 23.55 23.33
CA ASN A 14 0.45 22.83 24.11
C ASN A 14 -0.25 21.75 23.28
N ALA A 15 -0.58 22.04 22.01
CA ALA A 15 -1.16 21.07 21.08
C ALA A 15 -0.22 19.90 20.78
N LEU A 16 1.07 20.16 20.51
CA LEU A 16 2.07 19.12 20.27
C LEU A 16 2.29 18.23 21.51
N ARG A 17 2.33 18.84 22.70
CA ARG A 17 2.48 18.11 23.96
C ARG A 17 1.24 17.29 24.33
N SER A 18 0.06 17.76 23.94
CA SER A 18 -1.21 17.02 24.06
C SER A 18 -1.27 15.84 23.08
N PHE A 19 -0.88 16.04 21.82
CA PHE A 19 -0.75 14.97 20.83
C PHE A 19 0.25 13.89 21.26
N TRP A 20 1.40 14.29 21.81
CA TRP A 20 2.48 13.38 22.24
C TRP A 20 2.13 12.52 23.46
N ASN A 21 1.28 13.00 24.36
CA ASN A 21 0.86 12.28 25.56
C ASN A 21 -0.58 11.73 25.47
N SER A 22 -1.20 11.83 24.30
CA SER A 22 -2.52 11.25 24.04
C SER A 22 -2.51 9.73 24.18
N PRO A 23 -3.57 9.11 24.72
CA PRO A 23 -3.73 7.64 24.78
C PRO A 23 -3.80 6.96 23.40
N ILE A 24 -3.88 7.74 22.31
CA ILE A 24 -3.80 7.26 20.91
C ILE A 24 -2.64 7.98 20.18
N GLY A 25 -1.70 8.54 20.94
CA GLY A 25 -0.58 9.32 20.43
C GLY A 25 0.55 8.45 19.86
N PRO A 26 1.61 9.08 19.33
CA PRO A 26 2.73 8.40 18.66
C PRO A 26 3.60 7.55 19.61
N LYS A 27 3.31 7.50 20.92
CA LYS A 27 3.93 6.55 21.85
C LYS A 27 3.23 5.20 21.90
N THR A 28 2.07 5.06 21.27
CA THR A 28 1.20 3.89 21.41
C THR A 28 1.22 3.01 20.17
N THR A 29 1.08 1.70 20.39
CA THR A 29 0.93 0.71 19.32
C THR A 29 -0.36 0.92 18.51
N HIS A 30 -1.37 1.58 19.09
CA HIS A 30 -2.61 1.93 18.39
C HIS A 30 -2.42 3.00 17.29
N PHE A 31 -1.42 3.88 17.43
CA PHE A 31 -1.06 4.84 16.39
C PHE A 31 -0.21 4.18 15.29
N TRP A 32 0.80 3.42 15.72
CA TRP A 32 1.74 2.80 14.80
C TRP A 32 1.18 1.59 14.05
N GLY A 33 0.26 0.82 14.64
CA GLY A 33 -0.35 -0.35 14.01
C GLY A 33 -1.01 -0.07 12.66
N PRO A 34 -1.92 0.93 12.57
CA PRO A 34 -2.45 1.39 11.30
C PRO A 34 -1.37 2.02 10.41
N THR A 35 -0.50 2.87 10.97
CA THR A 35 0.55 3.56 10.19
C THR A 35 1.48 2.59 9.45
N PHE A 36 1.90 1.50 10.11
CA PHE A 36 2.70 0.46 9.49
C PHE A 36 1.90 -0.42 8.53
N ASN A 37 0.59 -0.59 8.71
CA ASN A 37 -0.23 -1.30 7.73
C ASN A 37 -0.31 -0.56 6.39
N TRP A 38 -0.23 0.77 6.40
CA TRP A 38 -0.15 1.58 5.17
C TRP A 38 1.21 1.46 4.45
N SER A 39 2.22 0.83 5.05
CA SER A 39 3.48 0.52 4.36
C SER A 39 3.30 -0.46 3.20
N LEU A 40 2.30 -1.33 3.28
CA LEU A 40 2.01 -2.34 2.27
C LEU A 40 1.52 -1.71 0.95
N PRO A 41 0.52 -0.80 0.95
CA PRO A 41 0.18 0.01 -0.22
C PRO A 41 1.35 0.82 -0.78
N ILE A 42 2.17 1.42 0.09
CA ILE A 42 3.34 2.21 -0.34
C ILE A 42 4.35 1.31 -1.05
N ALA A 43 4.64 0.13 -0.51
CA ALA A 43 5.52 -0.86 -1.13
C ALA A 43 4.98 -1.33 -2.49
N ALA A 44 3.67 -1.56 -2.59
CA ALA A 44 3.03 -1.94 -3.86
C ALA A 44 3.19 -0.84 -4.92
N VAL A 45 2.97 0.43 -4.56
CA VAL A 45 3.18 1.57 -5.46
C VAL A 45 4.64 1.69 -5.89
N MET A 46 5.60 1.51 -4.97
CA MET A 46 7.02 1.52 -5.31
C MET A 46 7.39 0.39 -6.28
N ASP A 47 6.71 -0.75 -6.20
CA ASP A 47 6.96 -1.89 -7.09
C ASP A 47 6.59 -1.59 -8.55
N THR A 48 5.65 -0.67 -8.81
CA THR A 48 5.26 -0.22 -10.18
C THR A 48 6.37 0.44 -10.98
N GLN A 49 7.46 0.86 -10.32
CA GLN A 49 8.61 1.48 -10.95
C GLN A 49 9.58 0.44 -11.54
N LYS A 50 9.39 -0.85 -11.27
CA LYS A 50 10.26 -1.91 -11.81
C LYS A 50 9.92 -2.21 -13.27
N PRO A 51 10.92 -2.48 -14.12
CA PRO A 51 10.70 -2.81 -15.52
C PRO A 51 9.90 -4.12 -15.65
N PRO A 52 8.91 -4.17 -16.56
CA PRO A 52 7.97 -5.29 -16.68
C PRO A 52 8.69 -6.62 -16.97
N GLU A 53 9.85 -6.60 -17.60
CA GLU A 53 10.67 -7.79 -17.92
C GLU A 53 11.17 -8.56 -16.69
N LYS A 54 11.20 -7.92 -15.50
CA LYS A 54 11.58 -8.58 -14.23
C LYS A 54 10.38 -9.18 -13.48
N ILE A 55 9.17 -9.02 -13.99
CA ILE A 55 7.95 -9.50 -13.34
C ILE A 55 7.68 -10.92 -13.79
N SER A 56 7.68 -11.85 -12.84
CA SER A 56 7.26 -13.23 -13.09
C SER A 56 5.74 -13.31 -13.18
N GLY A 57 5.20 -13.57 -14.37
CA GLY A 57 3.75 -13.73 -14.59
C GLY A 57 3.12 -14.85 -13.75
N ASN A 58 3.85 -15.96 -13.56
CA ASN A 58 3.39 -17.08 -12.70
C ASN A 58 3.29 -16.67 -11.23
N MET A 59 4.29 -15.94 -10.71
CA MET A 59 4.28 -15.46 -9.33
C MET A 59 3.14 -14.47 -9.09
N THR A 60 2.92 -13.55 -10.03
CA THR A 60 1.89 -12.52 -9.92
C THR A 60 0.48 -13.11 -9.94
N THR A 61 0.27 -14.14 -10.76
CA THR A 61 -1.01 -14.88 -10.79
C THR A 61 -1.30 -15.58 -9.46
N VAL A 62 -0.29 -16.23 -8.87
CA VAL A 62 -0.42 -16.88 -7.55
C VAL A 62 -0.72 -15.85 -6.46
N MET A 63 -0.08 -14.67 -6.50
CA MET A 63 -0.35 -13.59 -5.55
C MET A 63 -1.76 -13.00 -5.69
N CYS A 64 -2.29 -12.88 -6.91
CA CYS A 64 -3.68 -12.46 -7.11
C CYS A 64 -4.67 -13.47 -6.53
N LEU A 65 -4.48 -14.77 -6.81
CA LEU A 65 -5.33 -15.83 -6.24
C LEU A 65 -5.28 -15.87 -4.71
N TYR A 66 -4.07 -15.74 -4.14
CA TYR A 66 -3.87 -15.66 -2.70
C TYR A 66 -4.61 -14.46 -2.09
N SER A 67 -4.50 -13.29 -2.72
CA SER A 67 -5.13 -12.05 -2.28
C SER A 67 -6.67 -12.15 -2.32
N GLY A 68 -7.24 -12.73 -3.38
CA GLY A 68 -8.69 -12.97 -3.47
C GLY A 68 -9.24 -13.89 -2.38
N ILE A 69 -8.49 -14.95 -2.01
CA ILE A 69 -8.86 -15.83 -0.88
C ILE A 69 -8.82 -15.06 0.44
N PHE A 70 -7.79 -14.25 0.67
CA PHE A 70 -7.63 -13.44 1.87
C PHE A 70 -8.71 -12.35 1.99
N MET A 71 -9.11 -11.73 0.87
CA MET A 71 -10.20 -10.76 0.84
C MET A 71 -11.55 -11.40 1.23
N ARG A 72 -11.83 -12.61 0.72
CA ARG A 72 -13.03 -13.36 1.10
C ARG A 72 -13.02 -13.71 2.59
N PHE A 73 -11.87 -14.13 3.13
CA PHE A 73 -11.72 -14.43 4.55
C PHE A 73 -11.89 -13.18 5.43
N ALA A 74 -11.27 -12.06 5.08
CA ALA A 74 -11.36 -10.78 5.80
C ALA A 74 -12.80 -10.23 5.85
N TRP A 75 -13.62 -10.52 4.84
CA TRP A 75 -15.02 -10.13 4.78
C TRP A 75 -15.95 -11.05 5.60
N VAL A 76 -15.67 -12.35 5.64
CA VAL A 76 -16.52 -13.36 6.31
C VAL A 76 -16.24 -13.45 7.82
N VAL A 77 -15.00 -13.23 8.26
CA VAL A 77 -14.64 -13.26 9.69
C VAL A 77 -15.29 -12.09 10.44
N LYS A 78 -15.89 -12.38 11.61
CA LYS A 78 -16.47 -11.39 12.51
C LYS A 78 -15.66 -11.29 13.82
N PRO A 79 -15.29 -10.08 14.28
CA PRO A 79 -15.53 -8.77 13.65
C PRO A 79 -14.73 -8.56 12.35
N ARG A 80 -15.31 -7.86 11.38
CA ARG A 80 -14.75 -7.67 10.02
C ARG A 80 -13.45 -6.87 10.06
N ASN A 81 -12.39 -7.43 9.48
CA ASN A 81 -11.07 -6.78 9.42
C ASN A 81 -10.93 -5.95 8.13
N ILE A 82 -11.55 -4.77 8.13
CA ILE A 82 -11.59 -3.84 6.98
C ILE A 82 -10.20 -3.33 6.61
N HIS A 83 -9.28 -3.23 7.57
CA HIS A 83 -7.93 -2.75 7.32
C HIS A 83 -7.12 -3.73 6.46
N LEU A 84 -7.21 -5.03 6.79
CA LEU A 84 -6.61 -6.11 5.99
C LEU A 84 -7.20 -6.11 4.57
N LEU A 85 -8.52 -5.93 4.45
CA LEU A 85 -9.23 -5.90 3.17
C LEU A 85 -8.73 -4.76 2.26
N ILE A 86 -8.67 -3.53 2.77
CA ILE A 86 -8.24 -2.35 1.99
C ILE A 86 -6.79 -2.50 1.54
N CYS A 87 -5.93 -3.01 2.43
CA CYS A 87 -4.53 -3.25 2.14
C CYS A 87 -4.35 -4.26 0.99
N HIS A 88 -4.99 -5.43 1.06
CA HIS A 88 -4.93 -6.44 0.01
C HIS A 88 -5.53 -5.95 -1.31
N MET A 89 -6.68 -5.28 -1.26
CA MET A 89 -7.31 -4.67 -2.45
C MET A 89 -6.37 -3.68 -3.15
N SER A 90 -5.68 -2.84 -2.39
CA SER A 90 -4.76 -1.83 -2.95
C SER A 90 -3.53 -2.50 -3.55
N ASN A 91 -2.94 -3.48 -2.84
CA ASN A 91 -1.76 -4.22 -3.30
C ASN A 91 -2.05 -5.07 -4.54
N GLU A 92 -3.23 -5.68 -4.62
CA GLU A 92 -3.67 -6.51 -5.74
C GLU A 92 -3.99 -5.65 -6.96
N THR A 93 -4.67 -4.51 -6.80
CA THR A 93 -4.94 -3.58 -7.91
C THR A 93 -3.65 -3.14 -8.59
N VAL A 94 -2.62 -2.84 -7.80
CA VAL A 94 -1.30 -2.45 -8.31
C VAL A 94 -0.56 -3.62 -8.96
N GLN A 95 -0.62 -4.82 -8.39
CA GLN A 95 -0.06 -6.03 -9.01
C GLN A 95 -0.77 -6.43 -10.31
N LEU A 96 -2.10 -6.32 -10.38
CA LEU A 96 -2.89 -6.56 -11.58
C LEU A 96 -2.57 -5.56 -12.68
N TYR A 97 -2.35 -4.29 -12.32
CA TYR A 97 -1.90 -3.27 -13.27
C TYR A 97 -0.52 -3.62 -13.86
N GLN A 98 0.42 -4.04 -13.01
CA GLN A 98 1.73 -4.50 -13.46
C GLN A 98 1.65 -5.77 -14.33
N LEU A 99 0.80 -6.74 -13.96
CA LEU A 99 0.54 -7.94 -14.75
C LEU A 99 -0.04 -7.61 -16.12
N SER A 100 -0.99 -6.67 -16.18
CA SER A 100 -1.60 -6.22 -17.44
C SER A 100 -0.55 -5.61 -18.39
N ARG A 101 0.40 -4.84 -17.83
CA ARG A 101 1.54 -4.30 -18.61
C ARG A 101 2.50 -5.40 -19.07
N TRP A 102 2.77 -6.40 -18.23
CA TRP A 102 3.61 -7.54 -18.58
C TRP A 102 3.01 -8.37 -19.72
N ILE A 103 1.71 -8.73 -19.62
CA ILE A 103 1.00 -9.50 -20.66
C ILE A 103 1.09 -8.79 -22.01
N ARG A 104 0.85 -7.47 -22.03
CA ARG A 104 0.93 -6.69 -23.27
C ARG A 104 2.35 -6.66 -23.86
N SER A 105 3.37 -6.53 -23.01
CA SER A 105 4.78 -6.58 -23.43
C SER A 105 5.19 -7.96 -23.96
N GLN A 106 4.65 -9.03 -23.39
CA GLN A 106 4.90 -10.40 -23.84
C GLN A 106 4.29 -10.63 -25.24
N SER A 107 3.02 -10.24 -25.44
CA SER A 107 2.36 -10.33 -26.74
C SER A 107 3.08 -9.55 -27.85
N ASP A 108 3.58 -8.35 -27.55
CA ASP A 108 4.36 -7.54 -28.50
C ASP A 108 5.72 -8.19 -28.83
N THR A 109 6.31 -8.95 -27.91
CA THR A 109 7.57 -9.68 -28.12
C THR A 109 7.35 -10.92 -28.98
N ASP A 110 6.27 -11.66 -28.73
CA ASP A 110 5.93 -12.87 -29.50
C ASP A 110 5.56 -12.51 -30.95
N LEU A 111 4.83 -11.41 -31.16
CA LEU A 111 4.52 -10.86 -32.49
C LEU A 111 5.76 -10.39 -33.28
N LYS A 112 6.83 -9.97 -32.60
CA LYS A 112 8.10 -9.61 -33.26
C LYS A 112 8.86 -10.85 -33.73
N LYS A 113 8.86 -11.93 -32.93
CA LYS A 113 9.48 -13.20 -33.34
C LYS A 113 8.79 -13.79 -34.56
N GLU A 114 7.45 -13.84 -34.57
CA GLU A 114 6.70 -14.35 -35.73
C GLU A 114 7.02 -13.61 -37.04
N LYS A 115 7.33 -12.30 -36.98
CA LYS A 115 7.71 -11.49 -38.15
C LYS A 115 9.18 -11.61 -38.56
N GLU A 116 10.07 -12.03 -37.66
CA GLU A 116 11.47 -12.29 -37.97
C GLU A 116 11.65 -13.71 -38.53
N ASP A 117 10.73 -14.62 -38.21
CA ASP A 117 10.72 -16.00 -38.67
C ASP A 117 9.99 -16.19 -40.03
N GLU A 118 9.36 -15.15 -40.58
CA GLU A 118 8.69 -15.08 -41.91
C GLU A 118 9.56 -14.38 -42.97
#